data_AF-A0A1G0LGJ6-F1
#
_entry.id   AF-A0A1G0LGJ6-F1
#
_cell.length_a   1.000
_cell.length_b   1.000
_cell.length_c   1.000
_cell.angle_alpha   90.00
_cell.angle_beta   90.00
_cell.angle_gamma   90.00
#
_symmetry.space_group_name_H-M   'P 1'
#
loop_
_entity.id
_entity.type
_entity.pdbx_description
1 polymer ?
#
loop_
_entity_poly.entity_id
_entity_poly.type
_entity_poly.pdbx_seq_one_letter_code
_entity_poly.pdbx_strand_id
1 'polypeptide(L)'
;MSNFEFKRLRRTIIIFRVVQALLLGLLVFMALNFQQIFYMGGKPELFFSSITAALVIQLILFYPVYRLAKRDAGVEFESSAIGLTAEDLKAFRKKRLLGDLWKFAGITFYVSFVVFVPDAKIAPGVSPVLATTIFSFLMSGLAYFQCFNYSAKKRMNLV
;
A
#
# COMPACT_ATOMS: atom_id res chain seq x y z
N MET A 1 -32.76 11.76 8.86
CA MET A 1 -31.72 11.14 8.01
C MET A 1 -30.48 12.01 8.12
N SER A 2 -29.36 11.47 8.59
CA SER A 2 -28.09 12.21 8.62
C SER A 2 -27.69 12.56 7.19
N ASN A 3 -27.70 13.84 6.83
CA ASN A 3 -27.19 14.26 5.52
C ASN A 3 -25.67 14.01 5.52
N PHE A 4 -25.16 13.30 4.52
CA PHE A 4 -23.73 13.03 4.34
C PHE A 4 -23.18 13.83 3.17
N GLU A 5 -22.01 14.45 3.33
CA GLU A 5 -21.31 15.15 2.24
C GLU A 5 -20.15 14.30 1.70
N PHE A 6 -20.41 13.50 0.67
CA PHE A 6 -19.40 12.58 0.11
C PHE A 6 -18.40 13.23 -0.86
N LYS A 7 -18.43 14.55 -1.08
CA LYS A 7 -17.57 15.24 -2.07
C LYS A 7 -16.08 15.01 -1.79
N ARG A 8 -15.69 15.07 -0.52
CA ARG A 8 -14.32 14.81 -0.07
C ARG A 8 -13.92 13.35 -0.28
N LEU A 9 -14.77 12.40 0.13
CA LEU A 9 -14.51 10.97 -0.03
C LEU A 9 -14.34 10.56 -1.50
N ARG A 10 -15.17 11.09 -2.40
CA ARG A 10 -15.03 10.86 -3.85
C ARG A 10 -13.70 11.36 -4.39
N ARG A 11 -13.23 12.54 -3.95
CA ARG A 11 -11.91 13.08 -4.33
C ARG A 11 -10.79 12.16 -3.86
N THR A 12 -10.85 11.66 -2.63
CA THR A 12 -9.86 10.71 -2.09
C THR A 12 -9.79 9.42 -2.90
N ILE A 13 -10.95 8.85 -3.28
CA ILE A 13 -11.02 7.64 -4.12
C ILE A 13 -10.35 7.88 -5.49
N ILE A 14 -10.55 9.05 -6.10
CA ILE A 14 -9.92 9.40 -7.39
C ILE A 14 -8.40 9.49 -7.23
N ILE A 15 -7.91 10.18 -6.20
CA ILE A 15 -6.47 10.29 -5.91
C ILE A 15 -5.87 8.89 -5.74
N PHE A 16 -6.51 8.02 -4.96
CA PHE A 16 -6.00 6.67 -4.71
C PHE A 16 -6.00 5.81 -5.97
N ARG A 17 -6.93 6.02 -6.92
CA ARG A 17 -6.88 5.37 -8.23
C ARG A 17 -5.68 5.82 -9.06
N VAL A 18 -5.38 7.12 -9.06
CA VAL A 18 -4.20 7.66 -9.77
C VAL A 18 -2.92 7.08 -9.16
N VAL A 19 -2.80 7.08 -7.84
CA VAL A 19 -1.65 6.49 -7.13
C VAL A 19 -1.53 4.99 -7.43
N GLN A 20 -2.65 4.26 -7.48
CA GLN A 20 -2.66 2.84 -7.84
C GLN A 20 -2.13 2.61 -9.26
N ALA A 21 -2.51 3.44 -10.23
CA ALA A 21 -2.01 3.35 -11.60
C ALA A 21 -0.49 3.60 -11.66
N LEU A 22 0.01 4.61 -10.93
CA LEU A 22 1.43 4.89 -10.82
C LEU A 22 2.21 3.73 -10.19
N LEU A 23 1.70 3.16 -9.09
CA LEU A 23 2.33 2.02 -8.41
C LEU A 23 2.33 0.76 -9.27
N LEU A 24 1.29 0.55 -10.07
CA LEU A 24 1.23 -0.57 -11.01
C LEU A 24 2.25 -0.40 -12.14
N GLY A 25 2.38 0.82 -12.68
CA GLY A 25 3.44 1.13 -13.64
C GLY A 25 4.84 0.92 -13.06
N LEU A 26 5.07 1.38 -11.81
CA LEU A 26 6.33 1.17 -11.10
C LEU A 26 6.61 -0.31 -10.85
N LEU A 27 5.60 -1.12 -10.52
CA LEU A 27 5.74 -2.57 -10.34
C LEU A 27 6.20 -3.25 -11.63
N VAL A 28 5.59 -2.91 -12.77
CA VAL A 28 6.00 -3.44 -14.09
C VAL A 28 7.42 -2.99 -14.43
N PHE A 29 7.74 -1.72 -14.21
CA PHE A 29 9.08 -1.19 -14.45
C PHE A 29 10.14 -1.92 -13.62
N MET A 30 9.91 -2.11 -12.31
CA MET A 30 10.83 -2.83 -11.44
C MET A 30 10.93 -4.30 -11.81
N ALA A 31 9.84 -4.93 -12.24
CA ALA A 31 9.86 -6.32 -12.72
C ALA A 31 10.77 -6.47 -13.94
N LEU A 32 10.67 -5.57 -14.92
CA LEU A 32 11.53 -5.58 -16.12
C LEU A 32 13.00 -5.32 -15.75
N ASN A 33 13.28 -4.35 -14.87
CA ASN A 33 14.65 -4.07 -14.42
C ASN A 33 15.27 -5.26 -13.70
N PHE A 34 14.56 -5.86 -12.74
CA PHE A 34 15.08 -7.02 -12.01
C PHE A 34 15.24 -8.22 -12.93
N GLN A 35 14.31 -8.47 -13.85
CA GLN A 35 14.44 -9.54 -14.83
C GLN A 35 15.74 -9.39 -15.64
N GLN A 36 16.06 -8.19 -16.11
CA GLN A 36 17.32 -7.92 -16.82
C GLN A 36 18.54 -8.13 -15.91
N ILE A 37 18.51 -7.64 -14.67
CA ILE A 37 19.60 -7.81 -13.69
C ILE A 37 19.89 -9.29 -13.42
N PHE A 38 18.85 -10.11 -13.19
CA PHE A 38 19.01 -11.55 -12.95
C PHE A 38 19.46 -12.31 -14.20
N TYR A 39 19.01 -11.89 -15.38
CA TYR A 39 19.44 -12.47 -16.65
C TYR A 39 20.92 -12.19 -16.93
N MET A 40 21.37 -10.93 -16.74
CA MET A 40 22.79 -10.58 -16.87
C MET A 40 23.66 -11.26 -15.80
N GLY A 41 23.11 -11.50 -14.61
CA GLY A 41 23.76 -12.27 -13.55
C GLY A 41 23.80 -13.78 -13.76
N GLY A 42 23.27 -14.29 -14.88
CA GLY A 42 23.26 -15.72 -15.22
C GLY A 42 22.36 -16.58 -14.33
N LYS A 43 21.44 -15.97 -13.57
CA LYS A 43 20.57 -16.64 -12.58
C LYS A 43 19.10 -16.21 -12.71
N PRO A 44 18.45 -16.44 -13.87
CA PRO A 44 17.06 -16.06 -14.09
C PRO A 44 16.06 -16.72 -13.12
N GLU A 45 16.39 -17.89 -12.56
CA GLU A 45 15.57 -18.60 -11.57
C GLU A 45 15.33 -17.78 -10.29
N LEU A 46 16.29 -16.93 -9.89
CA LEU A 46 16.17 -16.08 -8.71
C LEU A 46 15.10 -14.99 -8.88
N PHE A 47 14.82 -14.57 -10.11
CA PHE A 47 13.73 -13.63 -10.40
C PHE A 47 12.37 -14.24 -10.05
N PHE A 48 12.10 -15.44 -10.56
CA PHE A 48 10.85 -16.15 -10.29
C PHE A 48 10.72 -16.49 -8.80
N SER A 49 11.81 -16.93 -8.16
CA SER A 49 11.81 -17.16 -6.71
C SER A 49 11.45 -15.90 -5.92
N SER A 50 11.93 -14.73 -6.35
CA SER A 50 11.64 -13.44 -5.69
C SER A 50 10.17 -13.03 -5.86
N ILE A 51 9.58 -13.29 -7.03
CA ILE A 51 8.14 -13.08 -7.28
C ILE A 51 7.32 -14.01 -6.39
N THR A 52 7.65 -15.31 -6.35
CA THR A 52 6.94 -16.29 -5.52
C THR A 52 7.02 -15.91 -4.04
N ALA A 53 8.21 -15.56 -3.55
CA ALA A 53 8.39 -15.12 -2.17
C ALA A 53 7.55 -13.87 -1.86
N ALA A 54 7.54 -12.89 -2.77
CA ALA A 54 6.74 -11.68 -2.60
C ALA A 54 5.23 -11.97 -2.60
N LEU A 55 4.76 -12.93 -3.41
CA LEU A 55 3.35 -13.37 -3.40
C LEU A 55 2.97 -14.05 -2.08
N VAL A 56 3.86 -14.89 -1.52
CA VAL A 56 3.65 -15.52 -0.21
C VAL A 56 3.58 -14.45 0.90
N ILE A 57 4.53 -13.51 0.91
CA ILE A 57 4.50 -12.39 1.85
C ILE A 57 3.21 -11.58 1.69
N GLN A 58 2.80 -11.32 0.45
CA GLN A 58 1.57 -10.60 0.15
C GLN A 58 0.33 -11.31 0.69
N LEU A 59 0.25 -12.63 0.59
CA LEU A 59 -0.87 -13.40 1.14
C LEU A 59 -0.94 -13.27 2.67
N ILE A 60 0.21 -13.33 3.34
CA ILE A 60 0.31 -13.14 4.80
C ILE A 60 -0.11 -11.71 5.19
N LEU A 61 0.38 -10.71 4.45
CA LEU A 61 0.11 -9.30 4.70
C LEU A 61 -1.27 -8.83 4.23
N PHE A 62 -1.99 -9.63 3.43
CA PHE A 62 -3.28 -9.23 2.87
C PHE A 62 -4.30 -8.91 3.96
N TYR A 63 -4.45 -9.77 4.96
CA TYR A 63 -5.40 -9.56 6.05
C TYR A 63 -5.12 -8.29 6.88
N PRO A 64 -3.90 -8.04 7.39
CA PRO A 64 -3.63 -6.81 8.13
C PRO A 64 -3.80 -5.56 7.26
N VAL A 65 -3.40 -5.61 5.99
CA VAL A 65 -3.59 -4.50 5.03
C VAL A 65 -5.08 -4.24 4.81
N TYR A 66 -5.89 -5.27 4.59
CA TYR A 66 -7.34 -5.16 4.44
C TYR A 66 -7.99 -4.55 5.69
N ARG A 67 -7.61 -5.03 6.89
CA ARG A 67 -8.14 -4.54 8.17
C ARG A 67 -7.83 -3.05 8.36
N LEU A 68 -6.62 -2.63 8.02
CA LEU A 68 -6.20 -1.23 8.11
C LEU A 68 -6.97 -0.36 7.11
N ALA A 69 -7.04 -0.79 5.84
CA ALA A 69 -7.78 -0.07 4.79
C ALA A 69 -9.27 0.07 5.11
N LYS A 70 -9.90 -0.97 5.67
CA LYS A 70 -11.31 -0.95 6.09
C LYS A 70 -11.55 0.03 7.24
N ARG A 71 -10.62 0.11 8.20
CA ARG A 71 -10.69 1.06 9.33
C ARG A 71 -10.59 2.49 8.82
N ASP A 72 -9.59 2.79 8.00
CA ASP A 72 -9.35 4.13 7.47
C ASP A 72 -10.51 4.59 6.56
N ALA A 73 -11.05 3.70 5.73
CA ALA A 73 -12.25 4.00 4.94
C ALA A 73 -13.49 4.28 5.81
N GLY A 74 -13.63 3.58 6.94
CA GLY A 74 -14.68 3.84 7.92
C GLY A 74 -14.54 5.22 8.57
N VAL A 75 -13.33 5.60 8.96
CA VAL A 75 -13.03 6.92 9.53
C VAL A 75 -13.34 8.05 8.56
N GLU A 76 -12.96 7.92 7.28
CA GLU A 76 -13.28 8.93 6.26
C GLU A 76 -14.79 9.04 6.01
N PHE A 77 -15.50 7.90 5.99
CA PHE A 77 -16.95 7.86 5.85
C PHE A 77 -17.66 8.54 7.04
N GLU A 78 -17.32 8.17 8.28
CA GLU A 78 -17.88 8.78 9.50
C GLU A 78 -17.60 10.28 9.59
N SER A 79 -16.42 10.72 9.13
CA SER A 79 -16.06 12.14 9.09
C SER A 79 -16.81 12.95 8.01
N SER A 80 -17.61 12.30 7.16
CA SER A 80 -18.43 12.94 6.13
C SER A 80 -19.86 13.23 6.60
N ALA A 81 -20.22 12.90 7.86
CA ALA A 81 -21.51 13.23 8.45
C ALA A 81 -21.67 14.75 8.69
N ILE A 82 -22.84 15.30 8.40
CA ILE A 82 -23.15 16.72 8.68
C ILE A 82 -23.54 16.88 10.16
N GLY A 83 -23.01 17.93 10.81
CA GLY A 83 -23.31 18.25 12.22
C GLY A 83 -22.30 17.72 13.24
N LEU A 84 -21.08 17.39 12.81
CA LEU A 84 -20.01 16.88 13.68
C LEU A 84 -19.59 17.91 14.75
N THR A 85 -19.48 17.46 16.00
CA THR A 85 -18.99 18.29 17.10
C THR A 85 -17.46 18.45 17.05
N ALA A 86 -16.93 19.45 17.76
CA ALA A 86 -15.47 19.67 17.85
C ALA A 86 -14.73 18.47 18.47
N GLU A 87 -15.39 17.72 19.35
CA GLU A 87 -14.85 16.52 19.98
C GLU A 87 -14.76 15.34 19.00
N ASP A 88 -15.79 15.15 18.16
CA ASP A 88 -15.79 14.13 17.11
C ASP A 88 -14.66 14.38 16.09
N LEU A 89 -14.46 15.64 15.70
CA LEU A 89 -13.36 16.04 14.82
C LEU A 89 -11.99 15.71 15.41
N LYS A 90 -11.81 15.87 16.73
CA LYS A 90 -10.56 15.53 17.44
C LYS A 90 -10.34 14.02 17.48
N ALA A 91 -11.40 13.24 17.70
CA ALA A 91 -11.34 11.77 17.66
C ALA A 91 -10.96 11.25 16.26
N PHE A 92 -11.53 11.83 15.19
CA PHE A 92 -11.16 11.45 13.82
C PHE A 92 -9.72 11.81 13.46
N ARG A 93 -9.19 12.95 13.94
CA ARG A 93 -7.76 13.29 13.78
C ARG A 93 -6.87 12.24 14.45
N LYS A 94 -7.20 11.80 15.66
CA LYS A 94 -6.42 10.76 16.37
C LYS A 94 -6.45 9.41 15.62
N LYS A 95 -7.61 9.03 15.08
CA LYS A 95 -7.74 7.81 14.26
C LYS A 95 -6.95 7.91 12.95
N ARG A 96 -6.94 9.08 12.29
CA ARG A 96 -6.09 9.35 11.10
C ARG A 96 -4.60 9.26 11.42
N LEU A 97 -4.14 9.89 12.51
CA LEU A 97 -2.73 9.84 12.95
C LEU A 97 -2.23 8.41 13.17
N LEU A 98 -3.06 7.53 13.75
CA LEU A 98 -2.71 6.12 13.91
C LEU A 98 -2.62 5.36 12.58
N GLY A 99 -3.42 5.74 11.58
CA GLY A 99 -3.31 5.20 10.22
C GLY A 99 -2.05 5.70 9.51
N ASP A 100 -1.74 6.99 9.66
CA ASP A 100 -0.56 7.62 9.05
C ASP A 100 0.73 7.09 9.67
N LEU A 101 0.79 6.90 11.00
CA LEU A 101 1.94 6.31 11.68
C LEU A 101 2.28 4.91 11.14
N TRP A 102 1.25 4.08 10.88
CA TRP A 102 1.45 2.75 10.32
C TRP A 102 1.96 2.79 8.87
N LYS A 103 1.46 3.74 8.07
CA LYS A 103 1.91 3.96 6.69
C LYS A 103 3.35 4.48 6.67
N PHE A 104 3.68 5.44 7.52
CA PHE A 104 5.04 5.95 7.67
C PHE A 104 6.00 4.87 8.17
N ALA A 105 5.61 4.06 9.15
CA ALA A 105 6.44 2.95 9.61
C ALA A 105 6.72 1.95 8.48
N GLY A 106 5.70 1.61 7.67
CA GLY A 106 5.89 0.79 6.47
C GLY A 106 6.84 1.43 5.47
N ILE A 107 6.56 2.66 5.05
CA ILE A 107 7.40 3.38 4.06
C ILE A 107 8.84 3.52 4.57
N THR A 108 9.04 3.94 5.81
CA THR A 108 10.37 4.08 6.41
C THR A 108 11.10 2.74 6.46
N PHE A 109 10.44 1.65 6.85
CA PHE A 109 11.05 0.32 6.82
C PHE A 109 11.54 -0.03 5.42
N TYR A 110 10.70 0.16 4.39
CA TYR A 110 11.07 -0.15 3.01
C TYR A 110 12.15 0.78 2.45
N VAL A 111 12.09 2.09 2.72
CA VAL A 111 13.10 3.07 2.27
C VAL A 111 14.43 2.80 2.96
N SER A 112 14.44 2.63 4.28
CA SER A 112 15.65 2.27 5.02
C SER A 112 16.23 0.96 4.50
N PHE A 113 15.39 -0.04 4.23
CA PHE A 113 15.86 -1.29 3.66
C PHE A 113 16.54 -1.08 2.30
N VAL A 114 15.92 -0.34 1.38
CA VAL A 114 16.52 -0.08 0.06
C VAL A 114 17.82 0.75 0.15
N VAL A 115 17.88 1.73 1.05
CA VAL A 115 19.07 2.60 1.23
C VAL A 115 20.22 1.87 1.90
N PHE A 116 19.95 1.01 2.88
CA PHE A 116 20.97 0.32 3.68
C PHE A 116 21.30 -1.09 3.18
N VAL A 117 20.61 -1.59 2.16
CA VAL A 117 20.98 -2.85 1.52
C VAL A 117 22.35 -2.66 0.84
N PRO A 118 23.37 -3.47 1.22
CA PRO A 118 24.71 -3.35 0.66
C PRO A 118 24.69 -3.59 -0.85
N ASP A 119 25.59 -2.95 -1.58
CA ASP A 119 25.61 -3.02 -3.04
C ASP A 119 25.70 -4.48 -3.55
N ALA A 120 25.04 -4.82 -4.65
CA ALA A 120 24.93 -6.20 -5.16
C ALA A 120 26.31 -6.85 -5.45
N LYS A 121 27.36 -6.04 -5.53
CA LYS A 121 28.76 -6.43 -5.67
C LYS A 121 29.35 -7.09 -4.42
N ILE A 122 28.76 -6.87 -3.24
CA ILE A 122 29.30 -7.29 -1.94
C ILE A 122 28.73 -8.65 -1.50
N ALA A 123 27.49 -8.99 -1.89
CA ALA A 123 26.89 -10.29 -1.57
C ALA A 123 25.88 -10.77 -2.64
N PRO A 124 26.09 -11.96 -3.25
CA PRO A 124 25.28 -12.48 -4.36
C PRO A 124 23.83 -12.86 -3.98
N GLY A 125 23.46 -12.78 -2.69
CA GLY A 125 22.09 -12.96 -2.18
C GLY A 125 21.29 -11.66 -2.03
N VAL A 126 21.90 -10.50 -2.29
CA VAL A 126 21.26 -9.21 -2.06
C VAL A 126 20.18 -8.88 -3.09
N SER A 127 20.45 -9.16 -4.37
CA SER A 127 19.51 -8.88 -5.46
C SER A 127 18.13 -9.55 -5.30
N PRO A 128 18.02 -10.86 -4.96
CA PRO A 128 16.70 -11.50 -4.76
C PRO A 128 15.97 -10.99 -3.52
N VAL A 129 16.69 -10.68 -2.45
CA VAL A 129 16.09 -10.10 -1.25
C VAL A 129 15.55 -8.70 -1.55
N LEU A 130 16.32 -7.87 -2.26
CA LEU A 130 15.90 -6.53 -2.67
C LEU A 130 14.67 -6.59 -3.60
N ALA A 131 14.68 -7.48 -4.58
CA ALA A 131 13.55 -7.68 -5.50
C ALA A 131 12.29 -8.12 -4.73
N THR A 132 12.42 -9.11 -3.84
CA THR A 132 11.33 -9.61 -2.99
C THR A 132 10.73 -8.50 -2.13
N THR A 133 11.58 -7.69 -1.50
CA THR A 133 11.16 -6.58 -0.65
C THR A 133 10.41 -5.51 -1.45
N ILE A 134 10.93 -5.11 -2.61
CA ILE A 134 10.29 -4.10 -3.47
C ILE A 134 8.94 -4.60 -4.02
N PHE A 135 8.87 -5.84 -4.49
CA PHE A 135 7.61 -6.42 -4.96
C PHE A 135 6.60 -6.51 -3.82
N SER A 136 7.01 -6.95 -2.63
CA SER A 136 6.13 -7.03 -1.46
C SER A 136 5.60 -5.66 -1.05
N PHE A 137 6.44 -4.61 -1.09
CA PHE A 137 6.03 -3.24 -0.82
C PHE A 137 4.97 -2.73 -1.81
N LEU A 138 5.27 -2.85 -3.11
CA LEU A 138 4.41 -2.35 -4.17
C LEU A 138 3.07 -3.09 -4.18
N MET A 139 3.08 -4.41 -4.01
CA MET A 139 1.86 -5.20 -3.89
C MET A 139 1.06 -4.86 -2.63
N SER A 140 1.73 -4.65 -1.48
CA SER A 140 1.06 -4.23 -0.24
C SER A 140 0.40 -2.85 -0.39
N GLY A 141 1.09 -1.90 -1.03
CA GLY A 141 0.55 -0.59 -1.35
C GLY A 141 -0.65 -0.66 -2.29
N LEU A 142 -0.54 -1.42 -3.38
CA LEU A 142 -1.63 -1.66 -4.33
C LEU A 142 -2.86 -2.27 -3.63
N ALA A 143 -2.66 -3.31 -2.82
CA ALA A 143 -3.73 -3.96 -2.08
C ALA A 143 -4.39 -2.99 -1.09
N TYR A 144 -3.60 -2.17 -0.38
CA TYR A 144 -4.13 -1.14 0.51
C TYR A 144 -5.10 -0.19 -0.21
N PHE A 145 -4.67 0.40 -1.34
CA PHE A 145 -5.50 1.35 -2.09
C PHE A 145 -6.74 0.68 -2.69
N GLN A 146 -6.61 -0.55 -3.19
CA GLN A 146 -7.75 -1.34 -3.68
C GLN A 146 -8.77 -1.63 -2.58
N CYS A 147 -8.32 -2.13 -1.43
CA CYS A 147 -9.19 -2.44 -0.29
C CYS A 147 -9.86 -1.19 0.29
N PHE A 148 -9.17 -0.05 0.30
CA PHE A 148 -9.74 1.23 0.73
C PHE A 148 -10.85 1.66 -0.23
N ASN A 149 -10.56 1.68 -1.54
CA ASN A 149 -11.52 2.11 -2.57
C ASN A 149 -12.77 1.21 -2.57
N TYR A 150 -12.58 -0.11 -2.42
CA TYR A 150 -13.68 -1.06 -2.30
C TYR A 150 -14.53 -0.79 -1.05
N SER A 151 -13.89 -0.64 0.12
CA SER A 151 -14.57 -0.42 1.39
C SER A 151 -15.33 0.91 1.42
N ALA A 152 -14.72 1.98 0.90
CA ALA A 152 -15.34 3.30 0.81
C ALA A 152 -16.58 3.28 -0.10
N LYS A 153 -16.46 2.70 -1.30
CA LYS A 153 -17.61 2.57 -2.22
C LYS A 153 -18.73 1.71 -1.65
N LYS A 154 -18.39 0.58 -1.04
CA LYS A 154 -19.39 -0.31 -0.42
C LYS A 154 -20.21 0.44 0.64
N ARG A 155 -19.57 1.26 1.48
CA ARG A 155 -20.27 2.07 2.50
C ARG A 155 -21.10 3.20 1.91
N MET A 156 -20.62 3.85 0.84
CA MET A 156 -21.39 4.89 0.14
C MET A 156 -22.66 4.36 -0.53
N ASN A 157 -22.66 3.11 -1.00
CA ASN A 157 -23.82 2.50 -1.66
C ASN A 157 -24.86 1.94 -0.67
N LEU A 158 -24.55 1.88 0.62
CA LEU A 158 -25.45 1.35 1.67
C LEU A 158 -26.31 2.43 2.34
N VAL A 159 -26.09 3.70 1.99
CA VAL A 159 -26.83 4.88 2.47
C VAL A 159 -27.57 5.51 1.31
#